data_AF-A0A6A0BCF0-F1
#
_entry.id   AF-A0A6A0BCF0-F1
#
_cell.length_a   1.000
_cell.length_b   1.000
_cell.length_c   1.000
_cell.angle_alpha   90.00
_cell.angle_beta   90.00
_cell.angle_gamma   90.00
#
_symmetry.space_group_name_H-M   'P 1'
#
loop_
_entity.id
_entity.type
_entity.pdbx_description
1 polymer ?
#
loop_
_entity_poly.entity_id
_entity_poly.type
_entity_poly.pdbx_seq_one_letter_code
_entity_poly.pdbx_strand_id
1 'polypeptide(L)'
;MEITKTNFGDLAKERIEELHAKNFKFERKELTTSQIRGILDLVNKVYNRVATDSEEKLSSDVLSDLAYIKVKIAYSSGRSSVVKNFITHTNFTENLSDVLKSESKTNFLLFARYVESLVAYFKFYGGKN
;
A
#
# COMPACT_ATOMS: atom_id res chain seq x y z
N MET A 1 0.58 -12.33 -8.38
CA MET A 1 -0.51 -11.84 -9.26
C MET A 1 -0.44 -10.34 -9.27
N GLU A 2 -0.51 -9.71 -10.45
CA GLU A 2 -0.53 -8.25 -10.59
C GLU A 2 -1.91 -7.67 -10.26
N ILE A 3 -1.96 -6.43 -9.78
CA ILE A 3 -3.22 -5.71 -9.56
C ILE A 3 -3.79 -5.20 -10.89
N THR A 4 -5.10 -5.32 -11.06
CA THR A 4 -5.86 -4.84 -12.21
C THR A 4 -7.11 -4.11 -11.72
N LYS A 5 -7.76 -3.36 -12.61
CA LYS A 5 -9.00 -2.62 -12.30
C LYS A 5 -10.14 -3.51 -11.79
N THR A 6 -10.09 -4.82 -12.02
CA THR A 6 -11.14 -5.77 -11.65
C THR A 6 -10.75 -6.72 -10.51
N ASN A 7 -9.46 -6.83 -10.14
CA ASN A 7 -9.02 -7.78 -9.12
C ASN A 7 -8.45 -7.14 -7.83
N PHE A 8 -8.17 -5.83 -7.83
CA PHE A 8 -7.41 -5.20 -6.73
C PHE A 8 -8.09 -5.39 -5.36
N GLY A 9 -9.43 -5.33 -5.32
CA GLY A 9 -10.21 -5.52 -4.10
C GLY A 9 -10.16 -6.96 -3.59
N ASP A 10 -10.39 -7.94 -4.47
CA ASP A 10 -10.35 -9.36 -4.11
C ASP A 10 -8.94 -9.79 -3.70
N LEU A 11 -7.91 -9.33 -4.42
CA LEU A 11 -6.52 -9.60 -4.05
C LEU A 11 -6.19 -8.97 -2.69
N ALA A 12 -6.62 -7.73 -2.42
CA ALA A 12 -6.41 -7.12 -1.12
C ALA A 12 -7.06 -7.93 0.00
N LYS A 13 -8.30 -8.39 -0.22
CA LYS A 13 -9.00 -9.27 0.72
C LYS A 13 -8.22 -10.54 1.00
N GLU A 14 -7.82 -11.26 -0.05
CA GLU A 14 -7.02 -12.50 0.04
C GLU A 14 -5.75 -12.28 0.88
N ARG A 15 -4.97 -11.24 0.59
CA ARG A 15 -3.74 -10.92 1.34
C ARG A 15 -3.99 -10.64 2.81
N ILE A 16 -5.07 -9.92 3.13
CA ILE A 16 -5.42 -9.63 4.51
C ILE A 16 -5.95 -10.87 5.22
N GLU A 17 -6.75 -11.71 4.57
CA GLU A 17 -7.24 -12.97 5.13
C GLU A 17 -6.07 -13.90 5.49
N GLU A 18 -5.04 -13.99 4.65
CA GLU A 18 -3.83 -14.76 4.92
C GLU A 18 -3.06 -14.24 6.16
N LEU A 19 -3.03 -12.92 6.36
CA LEU A 19 -2.43 -12.30 7.55
C LEU A 19 -3.31 -12.48 8.79
N HIS A 20 -4.64 -12.39 8.63
CA HIS A 20 -5.62 -12.61 9.69
C HIS A 20 -5.59 -14.04 10.20
N ALA A 21 -5.40 -15.03 9.33
CA ALA A 21 -5.21 -16.45 9.71
C ALA A 21 -4.00 -16.63 10.65
N LYS A 22 -3.04 -15.70 10.64
CA LYS A 22 -1.88 -15.64 11.56
C LYS A 22 -2.09 -14.65 12.70
N ASN A 23 -3.33 -14.25 12.98
CA ASN A 23 -3.73 -13.23 13.96
C ASN A 23 -2.98 -11.90 13.77
N PHE A 24 -2.62 -11.54 12.54
CA PHE A 24 -1.80 -10.38 12.22
C PHE A 24 -0.44 -10.34 12.95
N LYS A 25 0.06 -11.49 13.40
CA LYS A 25 1.31 -11.61 14.16
C LYS A 25 2.46 -12.09 13.30
N PHE A 26 3.63 -11.54 13.57
CA PHE A 26 4.90 -11.98 13.04
C PHE A 26 5.99 -11.73 14.09
N GLU A 27 6.83 -12.74 14.37
CA GLU A 27 7.92 -12.66 15.37
C GLU A 27 7.47 -12.05 16.73
N ARG A 28 6.32 -12.50 17.24
CA ARG A 28 5.70 -12.04 18.50
C ARG A 28 5.22 -10.58 18.50
N LYS A 29 5.34 -9.85 17.39
CA LYS A 29 4.74 -8.53 17.19
C LYS A 29 3.42 -8.68 16.44
N GLU A 30 2.51 -7.74 16.66
CA GLU A 30 1.20 -7.70 16.02
C GLU A 30 1.09 -6.41 15.20
N LEU A 31 0.55 -6.53 14.00
CA LEU A 31 0.31 -5.40 13.12
C LEU A 31 -0.80 -4.53 13.71
N THR A 32 -0.61 -3.22 13.72
CA THR A 32 -1.61 -2.29 14.24
C THR A 32 -2.21 -1.43 13.14
N THR A 33 -3.41 -0.93 13.41
CA THR A 33 -4.12 0.02 12.55
C THR A 33 -3.33 1.29 12.41
N SER A 34 -2.70 1.77 13.49
CA SER A 34 -1.81 2.94 13.44
C SER A 34 -0.66 2.78 12.44
N GLN A 35 -0.05 1.59 12.34
CA GLN A 35 1.03 1.32 11.38
C GLN A 35 0.54 1.35 9.94
N ILE A 36 -0.57 0.66 9.64
CA ILE A 36 -1.10 0.59 8.27
C ILE A 36 -1.75 1.92 7.86
N ARG A 37 -2.44 2.61 8.77
CA ARG A 37 -2.98 3.95 8.51
C ARG A 37 -1.87 4.94 8.15
N GLY A 38 -0.73 4.87 8.84
CA GLY A 38 0.44 5.69 8.47
C GLY A 38 0.92 5.44 7.04
N ILE A 39 0.83 4.21 6.54
CA ILE A 39 1.15 3.88 5.13
C ILE A 39 0.10 4.48 4.19
N LEU A 40 -1.19 4.32 4.52
CA LEU A 40 -2.27 4.91 3.73
C LEU A 40 -2.17 6.44 3.67
N ASP A 41 -1.83 7.09 4.78
CA ASP A 41 -1.65 8.55 4.85
C ASP A 41 -0.54 9.05 3.93
N LEU A 42 0.54 8.27 3.76
CA LEU A 42 1.60 8.60 2.80
C LEU A 42 1.07 8.56 1.35
N VAL A 43 0.31 7.52 1.01
CA VAL A 43 -0.26 7.36 -0.33
C VAL A 43 -1.33 8.41 -0.62
N ASN A 44 -2.21 8.69 0.35
CA ASN A 44 -3.32 9.64 0.21
C ASN A 44 -2.83 11.09 -0.02
N LYS A 45 -1.69 11.47 0.57
CA LYS A 45 -1.07 12.77 0.29
C LYS A 45 -0.78 12.98 -1.19
N VAL A 46 -0.28 11.94 -1.87
CA VAL A 46 0.00 11.99 -3.31
C VAL A 46 -1.29 11.82 -4.11
N TYR A 47 -2.18 10.93 -3.67
CA TYR A 47 -3.50 10.70 -4.29
C TYR A 47 -4.29 12.00 -4.49
N ASN A 48 -4.39 12.83 -3.45
CA ASN A 48 -5.17 14.06 -3.50
C ASN A 48 -4.69 15.03 -4.58
N ARG A 49 -3.39 15.04 -4.89
CA ARG A 49 -2.83 15.87 -5.96
C ARG A 49 -3.06 15.26 -7.33
N VAL A 50 -2.85 13.95 -7.46
CA VAL A 50 -2.93 13.25 -8.75
C VAL A 50 -4.38 13.05 -9.22
N ALA A 51 -5.33 12.85 -8.30
CA ALA A 51 -6.73 12.60 -8.64
C ALA A 51 -7.37 13.77 -9.40
N THR A 52 -6.96 15.00 -9.09
CA THR A 52 -7.47 16.23 -9.72
C THR A 52 -6.60 16.72 -10.89
N ASP A 53 -5.45 16.11 -11.12
CA ASP A 53 -4.57 16.45 -12.24
C ASP A 53 -5.25 16.08 -13.57
N SER A 54 -5.13 16.90 -14.61
CA SER A 54 -5.66 16.58 -15.94
C SER A 54 -4.75 15.67 -16.75
N GLU A 55 -3.47 15.61 -16.40
CA GLU A 55 -2.47 14.84 -17.15
C GLU A 55 -2.53 13.34 -16.82
N GLU A 56 -2.46 12.49 -17.86
CA GLU A 56 -2.39 11.04 -17.67
C GLU A 56 -0.99 10.55 -17.27
N LYS A 57 0.04 11.36 -17.55
CA LYS A 57 1.41 11.09 -17.15
C LYS A 57 1.72 11.82 -15.85
N LEU A 58 2.34 11.11 -14.90
CA LEU A 58 2.75 11.68 -13.63
C LEU A 58 3.89 12.68 -13.81
N SER A 59 3.80 13.82 -13.13
CA SER A 59 4.86 14.82 -13.11
C SER A 59 6.11 14.33 -12.35
N SER A 60 7.26 14.96 -12.59
CA SER A 60 8.50 14.68 -11.87
C SER A 60 8.36 14.79 -10.35
N ASP A 61 7.56 15.75 -9.88
CA ASP A 61 7.32 15.97 -8.45
C ASP A 61 6.51 14.83 -7.84
N VAL A 62 5.52 14.31 -8.57
CA VAL A 62 4.79 13.10 -8.16
C VAL A 62 5.72 11.89 -8.12
N LEU A 63 6.53 11.68 -9.15
CA LEU A 63 7.47 10.57 -9.17
C LEU A 63 8.49 10.65 -8.02
N SER A 64 8.97 11.86 -7.70
CA SER A 64 9.84 12.12 -6.55
C SER A 64 9.16 11.76 -5.22
N ASP A 65 7.91 12.18 -5.02
CA ASP A 65 7.15 11.84 -3.81
C ASP A 65 6.92 10.32 -3.69
N LEU A 66 6.61 9.64 -4.79
CA LEU A 66 6.45 8.17 -4.82
C LEU A 66 7.77 7.45 -4.50
N ALA A 67 8.90 7.93 -5.03
CA ALA A 67 10.22 7.42 -4.68
C ALA A 67 10.51 7.63 -3.18
N TYR A 68 10.12 8.77 -2.62
CA TYR A 68 10.29 9.04 -1.20
C TYR A 68 9.40 8.17 -0.30
N ILE A 69 8.17 7.84 -0.74
CA ILE A 69 7.33 6.84 -0.07
C ILE A 69 8.07 5.51 0.01
N LYS A 70 8.69 5.04 -1.08
CA LYS A 70 9.46 3.79 -1.08
C LYS A 70 10.58 3.79 -0.03
N VAL A 71 11.28 4.92 0.16
CA VAL A 71 12.29 5.09 1.22
C VAL A 71 11.66 5.00 2.61
N LYS A 72 10.53 5.66 2.86
CA LYS A 72 9.83 5.58 4.16
C LYS A 72 9.32 4.19 4.48
N ILE A 73 8.87 3.44 3.48
CA ILE A 73 8.44 2.06 3.61
C ILE A 73 9.62 1.15 3.95
N ALA A 74 10.77 1.34 3.30
CA ALA A 74 11.99 0.61 3.63
C ALA A 74 12.43 0.87 5.09
N TYR A 75 12.43 2.13 5.53
CA TYR A 75 12.73 2.48 6.92
C TYR A 75 11.75 1.86 7.91
N SER A 76 10.44 1.95 7.63
CA SER A 76 9.39 1.39 8.49
C SER A 76 9.49 -0.14 8.60
N SER A 77 9.78 -0.80 7.48
CA SER A 77 10.04 -2.25 7.42
C SER A 77 11.31 -2.64 8.18
N GLY A 78 12.36 -1.80 8.16
CA GLY A 78 13.58 -2.02 8.94
C GLY A 78 13.36 -1.92 10.45
N ARG A 79 12.45 -1.04 10.89
CA ARG A 79 12.13 -0.87 12.33
C ARG A 79 11.12 -1.88 12.87
N SER A 80 10.26 -2.43 12.01
CA SER A 80 9.15 -3.28 12.41
C SER A 80 9.02 -4.50 11.49
N SER A 81 9.37 -5.67 12.00
CA SER A 81 9.29 -6.93 11.25
C SER A 81 7.86 -7.28 10.84
N VAL A 82 6.84 -6.90 11.62
CA VAL A 82 5.44 -7.10 11.23
C VAL A 82 5.01 -6.17 10.09
N VAL A 83 5.54 -4.93 10.03
CA VAL A 83 5.34 -4.04 8.88
C VAL A 83 6.07 -4.58 7.65
N LYS A 84 7.30 -5.07 7.81
CA LYS A 84 8.03 -5.74 6.72
C LYS A 84 7.24 -6.93 6.16
N ASN A 85 6.75 -7.79 7.04
CA ASN A 85 5.91 -8.92 6.65
C ASN A 85 4.68 -8.46 5.88
N PHE A 86 3.95 -7.44 6.36
CA PHE A 86 2.81 -6.86 5.64
C PHE A 86 3.19 -6.34 4.23
N ILE A 87 4.27 -5.55 4.13
CA ILE A 87 4.73 -4.95 2.87
C ILE A 87 5.11 -6.02 1.84
N THR A 88 5.83 -7.05 2.28
CA THR A 88 6.23 -8.18 1.42
C THR A 88 5.01 -9.01 1.02
N HIS A 89 4.13 -9.33 1.96
CA HIS A 89 2.97 -10.20 1.72
C HIS A 89 1.91 -9.56 0.81
N THR A 90 1.85 -8.23 0.79
CA THR A 90 0.94 -7.46 -0.06
C THR A 90 1.55 -7.01 -1.38
N ASN A 91 2.81 -7.36 -1.64
CA ASN A 91 3.58 -6.88 -2.79
C ASN A 91 3.56 -5.35 -2.96
N PHE A 92 3.53 -4.61 -1.85
CA PHE A 92 3.35 -3.15 -1.89
C PHE A 92 4.47 -2.47 -2.68
N THR A 93 5.72 -2.89 -2.45
CA THR A 93 6.90 -2.23 -3.03
C THR A 93 7.03 -2.51 -4.52
N GLU A 94 6.64 -3.70 -4.94
CA GLU A 94 6.60 -4.15 -6.33
C GLU A 94 5.57 -3.31 -7.09
N ASN A 95 4.32 -3.24 -6.60
CA ASN A 95 3.28 -2.43 -7.22
C ASN A 95 3.66 -0.94 -7.32
N LEU A 96 4.25 -0.37 -6.26
CA LEU A 96 4.75 1.01 -6.29
C LEU A 96 5.89 1.20 -7.30
N SER A 97 6.75 0.19 -7.47
CA SER A 97 7.84 0.23 -8.46
C SER A 97 7.30 0.19 -9.88
N ASP A 98 6.21 -0.53 -10.13
CA ASP A 98 5.59 -0.59 -11.46
C ASP A 98 4.85 0.71 -11.80
N VAL A 99 4.28 1.39 -10.80
CA VAL A 99 3.80 2.77 -10.96
C VAL A 99 4.95 3.71 -11.36
N LEU A 100 6.09 3.65 -10.66
CA LEU A 100 7.26 4.49 -10.97
C LEU A 100 7.82 4.23 -12.38
N LYS A 101 7.84 2.98 -12.84
CA LYS A 101 8.31 2.62 -14.20
C LYS A 101 7.36 3.08 -15.29
N SER A 102 6.05 2.97 -15.04
CA SER A 102 5.02 3.30 -16.03
C SER A 102 4.71 4.80 -16.09
N GLU A 103 4.99 5.54 -15.01
CA GLU A 103 4.69 6.97 -14.86
C GLU A 103 3.21 7.29 -15.14
N SER A 104 2.33 6.30 -14.98
CA SER A 104 0.91 6.40 -15.36
C SER A 104 0.06 6.79 -14.17
N LYS A 105 -0.74 7.86 -14.34
CA LYS A 105 -1.79 8.26 -13.40
C LYS A 105 -2.74 7.12 -13.12
N THR A 106 -3.24 6.44 -14.16
CA THR A 106 -4.16 5.31 -14.01
C THR A 106 -3.57 4.20 -13.14
N ASN A 107 -2.28 3.86 -13.33
CA ASN A 107 -1.62 2.85 -12.51
C ASN A 107 -1.45 3.29 -11.06
N PHE A 108 -1.10 4.56 -10.83
CA PHE A 108 -1.03 5.10 -9.47
C PHE A 108 -2.39 5.10 -8.77
N LEU A 109 -3.47 5.52 -9.44
CA LEU A 109 -4.81 5.50 -8.86
C LEU A 109 -5.27 4.07 -8.54
N LEU A 110 -4.93 3.10 -9.37
CA LEU A 110 -5.18 1.69 -9.09
C LEU A 110 -4.41 1.20 -7.86
N PHE A 111 -3.12 1.53 -7.77
CA PHE A 111 -2.30 1.24 -6.60
C PHE A 111 -2.87 1.88 -5.32
N ALA A 112 -3.29 3.15 -5.38
CA ALA A 112 -3.88 3.82 -4.23
C ALA A 112 -5.16 3.13 -3.74
N ARG A 113 -6.05 2.73 -4.67
CA ARG A 113 -7.26 1.95 -4.34
C ARG A 113 -6.93 0.58 -3.74
N TYR A 114 -5.88 -0.07 -4.24
CA TYR A 114 -5.40 -1.33 -3.65
C TYR A 114 -4.94 -1.12 -2.19
N VAL A 115 -4.15 -0.08 -1.92
CA VAL A 115 -3.70 0.25 -0.55
C VAL A 115 -4.87 0.59 0.37
N GLU A 116 -5.84 1.37 -0.12
CA GLU A 116 -7.07 1.66 0.64
C GLU A 116 -7.85 0.37 0.96
N SER A 117 -7.94 -0.55 0.00
CA SER A 117 -8.63 -1.84 0.17
C SER A 117 -7.93 -2.71 1.22
N LEU A 118 -6.58 -2.74 1.24
CA LEU A 118 -5.81 -3.44 2.28
C LEU A 118 -6.15 -2.90 3.67
N VAL A 119 -6.24 -1.58 3.83
CA VAL A 119 -6.56 -0.96 5.13
C VAL A 119 -8.01 -1.24 5.52
N ALA A 120 -8.94 -1.16 4.58
CA ALA A 120 -10.36 -1.45 4.80
C ALA A 120 -10.56 -2.89 5.27
N TYR A 121 -9.96 -3.86 4.58
CA TYR A 121 -10.05 -5.27 4.98
C TYR A 121 -9.31 -5.54 6.29
N PHE A 122 -8.16 -4.93 6.53
CA PHE A 122 -7.46 -5.08 7.82
C PHE A 122 -8.36 -4.66 8.98
N LYS A 123 -9.09 -3.54 8.84
CA LYS A 123 -10.05 -3.09 9.83
C LYS A 123 -11.28 -4.00 9.92
N PHE A 124 -11.77 -4.51 8.79
CA PHE A 124 -12.89 -5.45 8.74
C PHE A 124 -12.61 -6.75 9.51
N TYR A 125 -11.41 -7.32 9.34
CA TYR A 125 -10.98 -8.54 10.05
C TYR A 125 -10.48 -8.28 11.48
N GLY A 126 -10.82 -7.12 12.07
CA GLY A 126 -10.56 -6.85 13.49
C GLY A 126 -9.12 -6.49 13.82
N GLY A 127 -8.37 -5.92 12.86
CA GLY A 127 -7.03 -5.41 13.09
C GLY A 127 -6.96 -4.49 14.32
N LYS A 128 -5.97 -4.72 15.18
CA LYS A 128 -5.81 -4.02 16.45
C LYS A 128 -5.61 -2.51 16.25
N ASN A 129 -6.16 -1.67 17.12
CA ASN A 129 -5.91 -0.21 17.09
C ASN A 129 -4.45 0.13 17.41
#